data_AF-A0A3A8LFY6-F1
#
_entry.id   AF-A0A3A8LFY6-F1
#
_cell.length_a   1.000
_cell.length_b   1.000
_cell.length_c   1.000
_cell.angle_alpha   90.00
_cell.angle_beta   90.00
_cell.angle_gamma   90.00
#
_symmetry.space_group_name_H-M   'P 1'
#
loop_
_entity.id
_entity.type
_entity.pdbx_description
1 polymer ?
#
loop_
_entity_poly.entity_id
_entity_poly.type
_entity_poly.pdbx_seq_one_letter_code
_entity_poly.pdbx_strand_id
1 'polypeptide(L)'
;MRTAMLLDAQELEHLAHGAVRDTVLPPAKSAVQALRIHLSRLAGDPDVLPPPRAFREKVSHALQALKGTAPALFIDKLCERLAFERTSSRLYASLLLKTHTLGTFAGGPTPERLLELHNQELEHLGMVREGLLRFGAHPSLRTPSGDVASAQSRGLIQAVDAPGATLMDALRATLVSELINNAGWALLVDLASELGPPDLELAFRDVLHVESHHLAEVTVWVANGTYTDAPSTNNPYPVSL
;
A
#
# COMPACT_ATOMS: atom_id res chain seq x y z
N MET A 1 6.75 8.94 18.61
CA MET A 1 7.04 9.31 17.21
C MET A 1 7.99 8.30 16.59
N ARG A 2 7.45 7.32 15.86
CA ARG A 2 8.17 6.67 14.75
C ARG A 2 7.20 6.70 13.59
N THR A 3 7.27 7.79 12.84
CA THR A 3 6.71 7.92 11.50
C THR A 3 7.24 6.75 10.67
N ALA A 4 6.45 6.20 9.76
CA ALA A 4 6.98 5.28 8.76
C ALA A 4 8.21 5.95 8.12
N MET A 5 9.39 5.30 8.16
CA MET A 5 10.59 5.86 7.55
C MET A 5 10.37 5.90 6.04
N LEU A 6 10.26 7.10 5.49
CA LEU A 6 10.31 7.36 4.05
C LEU A 6 11.68 6.92 3.54
N LEU A 7 11.72 6.19 2.43
CA LEU A 7 12.97 5.85 1.73
C LEU A 7 13.31 7.01 0.78
N ASP A 8 14.51 7.58 0.88
CA ASP A 8 14.94 8.63 -0.06
C ASP A 8 15.69 8.06 -1.29
N ALA A 9 15.76 8.85 -2.37
CA ALA A 9 16.42 8.45 -3.62
C ALA A 9 17.94 8.25 -3.46
N GLN A 10 18.55 8.97 -2.51
CA GLN A 10 19.96 8.91 -2.21
C GLN A 10 20.31 7.67 -1.36
N GLU A 11 19.41 7.19 -0.52
CA GLU A 11 19.46 5.90 0.15
C GLU A 11 19.35 4.79 -0.89
N LEU A 12 18.46 4.91 -1.88
CA LEU A 12 18.38 3.96 -3.01
C LEU A 12 19.68 3.93 -3.83
N GLU A 13 20.28 5.09 -4.14
CA GLU A 13 21.56 5.21 -4.85
C GLU A 13 22.78 4.79 -4.02
N HIS A 14 22.87 5.14 -2.73
CA HIS A 14 23.93 4.64 -1.84
C HIS A 14 23.83 3.13 -1.61
N LEU A 15 22.62 2.57 -1.60
CA LEU A 15 22.38 1.12 -1.59
C LEU A 15 22.79 0.47 -2.92
N ALA A 16 22.80 1.22 -4.02
CA ALA A 16 23.29 0.80 -5.34
C ALA A 16 24.80 1.05 -5.57
N HIS A 17 25.41 1.99 -4.86
CA HIS A 17 26.79 2.48 -5.10
C HIS A 17 27.75 2.33 -3.90
N GLY A 18 27.33 1.68 -2.82
CA GLY A 18 28.18 1.37 -1.66
C GLY A 18 29.29 0.34 -1.96
N ALA A 19 30.29 0.73 -2.75
CA ALA A 19 31.59 0.07 -2.85
C ALA A 19 32.66 1.03 -3.41
N VAL A 20 33.18 1.95 -2.58
CA VAL A 20 34.57 2.40 -2.74
C VAL A 20 35.24 2.47 -1.37
N ARG A 21 35.73 1.32 -0.90
CA ARG A 21 37.08 1.15 -0.38
C ARG A 21 37.41 -0.33 -0.30
N ASP A 22 38.49 -0.67 -1.01
CA ASP A 22 39.12 -1.97 -1.17
C ASP A 22 38.68 -3.06 -0.20
N THR A 23 37.88 -4.01 -0.71
CA THR A 23 38.08 -5.47 -0.63
C THR A 23 36.83 -6.19 -1.14
N VAL A 24 36.99 -6.97 -2.21
CA VAL A 24 36.10 -8.04 -2.72
C VAL A 24 34.59 -7.76 -2.71
N LEU A 25 34.07 -7.34 -3.88
CA LEU A 25 32.67 -7.07 -4.19
C LEU A 25 31.71 -8.26 -3.88
N PRO A 26 30.55 -8.04 -3.22
CA PRO A 26 29.40 -8.93 -3.34
C PRO A 26 28.25 -8.29 -4.15
N PRO A 27 27.43 -9.09 -4.86
CA PRO A 27 26.48 -8.62 -5.88
C PRO A 27 25.18 -8.07 -5.27
N ALA A 28 24.32 -7.47 -6.12
CA ALA A 28 22.94 -6.88 -6.02
C ALA A 28 21.90 -7.41 -5.00
N LYS A 29 22.30 -8.21 -4.01
CA LYS A 29 21.50 -8.79 -2.94
C LYS A 29 21.13 -7.77 -1.85
N SER A 30 21.82 -6.63 -1.72
CA SER A 30 21.63 -5.69 -0.60
C SER A 30 20.30 -4.91 -0.66
N ALA A 31 19.97 -4.28 -1.79
CA ALA A 31 18.77 -3.44 -1.92
C ALA A 31 17.47 -4.25 -1.88
N VAL A 32 17.41 -5.36 -2.63
CA VAL A 32 16.29 -6.31 -2.60
C VAL A 32 16.09 -6.90 -1.19
N GLN A 33 17.19 -7.19 -0.48
CA GLN A 33 17.12 -7.69 0.90
C GLN A 33 16.70 -6.61 1.90
N ALA A 34 17.15 -5.37 1.73
CA ALA A 34 16.73 -4.23 2.54
C ALA A 34 15.23 -3.95 2.37
N LEU A 35 14.74 -3.94 1.13
CA LEU A 35 13.31 -3.80 0.83
C LEU A 35 12.50 -4.97 1.39
N ARG A 36 13.00 -6.20 1.29
CA ARG A 36 12.36 -7.38 1.90
C ARG A 36 12.30 -7.28 3.43
N ILE A 37 13.34 -6.75 4.08
CA ILE A 37 13.35 -6.48 5.52
C ILE A 37 12.35 -5.37 5.85
N HIS A 38 12.30 -4.30 5.07
CA HIS A 38 11.34 -3.21 5.23
C HIS A 38 9.89 -3.71 5.11
N LEU A 39 9.59 -4.47 4.05
CA LEU A 39 8.31 -5.15 3.83
C LEU A 39 7.97 -6.10 4.97
N SER A 40 8.95 -6.83 5.50
CA SER A 40 8.76 -7.73 6.64
C SER A 40 8.47 -6.97 7.93
N ARG A 41 9.00 -5.75 8.11
CA ARG A 41 8.63 -4.85 9.21
C ARG A 41 7.20 -4.34 9.04
N LEU A 42 6.81 -3.91 7.84
CA LEU A 42 5.41 -3.54 7.56
C LEU A 42 4.44 -4.72 7.74
N ALA A 43 4.87 -5.93 7.38
CA ALA A 43 4.12 -7.17 7.54
C ALA A 43 4.09 -7.69 8.98
N GLY A 44 5.13 -7.35 9.76
CA GLY A 44 5.50 -8.02 11.01
C GLY A 44 5.65 -7.10 12.21
N ASP A 45 5.25 -5.83 12.13
CA ASP A 45 5.17 -4.94 13.27
C ASP A 45 3.70 -4.71 13.66
N PRO A 46 3.12 -5.56 14.52
CA PRO A 46 2.00 -5.13 15.34
C PRO A 46 2.56 -4.11 16.34
N ASP A 47 2.69 -2.84 15.91
CA ASP A 47 3.19 -1.69 16.69
C ASP A 47 3.37 -2.01 18.20
N VAL A 48 4.62 -2.35 18.56
CA VAL A 48 5.27 -2.32 19.89
C VAL A 48 4.37 -2.47 21.13
N LEU A 49 4.61 -3.57 21.86
CA LEU A 49 4.13 -3.92 23.21
C LEU A 49 2.60 -3.79 23.40
N PRO A 50 1.90 -4.90 23.71
CA PRO A 50 0.46 -4.82 23.87
C PRO A 50 0.16 -3.84 25.02
N PRO A 51 -0.67 -2.80 24.80
CA PRO A 51 -0.86 -1.74 25.79
C PRO A 51 -1.22 -2.34 27.15
N PRO A 52 -0.82 -1.73 28.29
CA PRO A 52 -1.10 -2.27 29.61
C PRO A 52 -2.55 -2.73 29.72
N ARG A 53 -2.79 -3.90 30.32
CA ARG A 53 -4.11 -4.58 30.30
C ARG A 53 -5.26 -3.63 30.72
N ALA A 54 -5.00 -2.79 31.72
CA ALA A 54 -5.92 -1.75 32.19
C ALA A 54 -6.28 -0.68 31.14
N PHE A 55 -5.37 -0.35 30.21
CA PHE A 55 -5.66 0.55 29.10
C PHE A 55 -6.54 -0.11 28.03
N ARG A 56 -6.26 -1.38 27.70
CA ARG A 56 -7.12 -2.19 26.80
C ARG A 56 -8.55 -2.34 27.34
N GLU A 57 -8.69 -2.57 28.63
CA GLU A 57 -10.00 -2.68 29.29
C GLU A 57 -10.76 -1.35 29.24
N LYS A 58 -10.10 -0.21 29.51
CA LYS A 58 -10.72 1.12 29.41
C LYS A 58 -11.15 1.47 27.98
N VAL A 59 -10.32 1.19 26.99
CA VAL A 59 -10.64 1.40 25.57
C VAL A 59 -11.78 0.49 25.11
N SER A 60 -11.76 -0.78 25.52
CA SER A 60 -12.84 -1.74 25.23
C SER A 60 -14.17 -1.30 25.85
N HIS A 61 -14.16 -0.82 27.10
CA HIS A 61 -15.35 -0.28 27.75
C HIS A 61 -15.85 1.01 27.09
N ALA A 62 -14.96 1.91 26.65
CA ALA A 62 -15.33 3.10 25.91
C ALA A 62 -15.94 2.76 24.53
N LEU A 63 -15.34 1.82 23.79
CA LEU A 63 -15.88 1.31 22.52
C LEU A 63 -17.22 0.58 22.70
N GLN A 64 -17.41 -0.17 23.79
CA GLN A 64 -18.70 -0.79 24.10
C GLN A 64 -19.77 0.25 24.46
N ALA A 65 -19.40 1.32 25.16
CA ALA A 65 -20.30 2.44 25.46
C ALA A 65 -20.65 3.29 24.22
N LEU A 66 -19.73 3.35 23.24
CA LEU A 66 -19.91 4.06 21.97
C LEU A 66 -20.52 3.16 20.88
N LYS A 67 -20.74 1.87 21.13
CA LYS A 67 -21.27 0.93 20.12
C LYS A 67 -22.67 1.38 19.68
N GLY A 68 -22.80 1.82 18.43
CA GLY A 68 -24.03 2.41 17.89
C GLY A 68 -24.06 3.94 17.85
N THR A 69 -22.97 4.61 18.23
CA THR A 69 -22.79 6.07 18.09
C THR A 69 -21.93 6.38 16.86
N ALA A 70 -22.16 7.54 16.22
CA ALA A 70 -21.43 7.95 15.03
C ALA A 70 -19.88 7.98 15.21
N PRO A 71 -19.32 8.38 16.36
CA PRO A 71 -17.87 8.30 16.59
C PRO A 71 -17.28 6.87 16.56
N ALA A 72 -18.01 5.86 17.05
CA ALA A 72 -17.53 4.47 16.98
C ALA A 72 -17.48 3.94 15.54
N LEU A 73 -18.46 4.33 14.71
CA LEU A 73 -18.46 3.99 13.29
C LEU A 73 -17.25 4.58 12.58
N PHE A 74 -16.92 5.85 12.86
CA PHE A 74 -15.78 6.50 12.22
C PHE A 74 -14.44 5.87 12.65
N ILE A 75 -14.28 5.55 13.93
CA ILE A 75 -13.11 4.80 14.43
C ILE A 75 -13.00 3.43 13.77
N ASP A 76 -14.11 2.69 13.60
CA ASP A 76 -14.11 1.39 12.92
C ASP A 76 -13.63 1.51 11.46
N LYS A 77 -14.09 2.55 10.76
CA LYS A 77 -13.69 2.82 9.36
C LYS A 77 -12.23 3.27 9.24
N LEU A 78 -11.72 4.03 10.20
CA LEU A 78 -10.29 4.33 10.28
C LEU A 78 -9.46 3.06 10.55
N CYS A 79 -9.96 2.12 11.35
CA CYS A 79 -9.31 0.81 11.56
C CYS A 79 -9.30 -0.04 10.29
N GLU A 80 -10.40 -0.07 9.52
CA GLU A 80 -10.45 -0.70 8.19
C GLU A 80 -9.43 -0.09 7.24
N ARG A 81 -9.40 1.25 7.15
CA ARG A 81 -8.44 1.96 6.31
C ARG A 81 -7.02 1.65 6.73
N LEU A 82 -6.70 1.70 8.03
CA LEU A 82 -5.36 1.38 8.52
C LEU A 82 -4.92 -0.05 8.17
N ALA A 83 -5.85 -1.01 8.16
CA ALA A 83 -5.56 -2.37 7.71
C ALA A 83 -5.29 -2.45 6.21
N PHE A 84 -6.01 -1.67 5.41
CA PHE A 84 -5.83 -1.57 3.96
C PHE A 84 -4.46 -0.93 3.61
N GLU A 85 -4.12 0.20 4.22
CA GLU A 85 -2.86 0.94 3.93
C GLU A 85 -1.59 0.15 4.20
N ARG A 86 -1.63 -0.71 5.23
CA ARG A 86 -0.53 -1.65 5.50
C ARG A 86 -0.31 -2.62 4.34
N THR A 87 -1.36 -2.88 3.57
CA THR A 87 -1.32 -3.78 2.42
C THR A 87 -0.94 -3.03 1.14
N SER A 88 -1.53 -1.86 0.87
CA SER A 88 -1.22 -1.05 -0.33
C SER A 88 0.26 -0.66 -0.39
N SER A 89 0.82 -0.16 0.71
CA SER A 89 2.25 0.16 0.81
C SER A 89 3.13 -1.04 0.47
N ARG A 90 2.79 -2.24 0.97
CA ARG A 90 3.54 -3.46 0.66
C ARG A 90 3.41 -3.88 -0.79
N LEU A 91 2.25 -3.63 -1.39
CA LEU A 91 1.93 -4.02 -2.75
C LEU A 91 2.84 -3.28 -3.76
N TYR A 92 3.03 -1.97 -3.60
CA TYR A 92 3.96 -1.21 -4.45
C TYR A 92 5.42 -1.64 -4.30
N ALA A 93 5.85 -1.94 -3.07
CA ALA A 93 7.19 -2.48 -2.85
C ALA A 93 7.38 -3.90 -3.45
N SER A 94 6.34 -4.74 -3.46
CA SER A 94 6.35 -6.02 -4.18
C SER A 94 6.36 -5.83 -5.71
N LEU A 95 5.64 -4.85 -6.24
CA LEU A 95 5.70 -4.45 -7.65
C LEU A 95 7.10 -3.98 -8.04
N LEU A 96 7.76 -3.19 -7.20
CA LEU A 96 9.13 -2.72 -7.42
C LEU A 96 10.10 -3.92 -7.54
N LEU A 97 9.98 -4.89 -6.63
CA LEU A 97 10.76 -6.14 -6.69
C LEU A 97 10.51 -6.92 -7.97
N LYS A 98 9.26 -7.04 -8.42
CA LYS A 98 8.92 -7.71 -9.67
C LYS A 98 9.45 -6.99 -10.88
N THR A 99 9.30 -5.68 -10.93
CA THR A 99 9.78 -4.83 -12.04
C THR A 99 11.30 -4.95 -12.15
N HIS A 100 12.01 -4.97 -11.02
CA HIS A 100 13.44 -5.23 -10.99
C HIS A 100 13.80 -6.64 -11.48
N THR A 101 13.00 -7.66 -11.16
CA THR A 101 13.32 -9.08 -11.45
C THR A 101 12.93 -9.49 -12.88
N LEU A 102 11.79 -9.03 -13.36
CA LEU A 102 11.16 -9.43 -14.62
C LEU A 102 11.32 -8.38 -15.73
N GLY A 103 11.83 -7.19 -15.39
CA GLY A 103 11.83 -6.03 -16.27
C GLY A 103 10.48 -5.32 -16.31
N THR A 104 10.38 -4.31 -17.16
CA THR A 104 9.16 -3.56 -17.47
C THR A 104 8.95 -3.51 -18.98
N PHE A 105 7.87 -2.88 -19.43
CA PHE A 105 7.53 -2.69 -20.84
C PHE A 105 7.34 -1.20 -21.16
N ALA A 106 7.26 -0.85 -22.44
CA ALA A 106 7.04 0.52 -22.88
C ALA A 106 5.69 1.05 -22.35
N GLY A 107 5.72 2.15 -21.60
CA GLY A 107 4.54 2.70 -20.93
C GLY A 107 4.06 1.89 -19.70
N GLY A 108 4.90 0.98 -19.19
CA GLY A 108 4.72 0.33 -17.90
C GLY A 108 5.35 1.14 -16.74
N PRO A 109 5.32 0.59 -15.52
CA PRO A 109 5.87 1.28 -14.34
C PRO A 109 7.39 1.39 -14.39
N THR A 110 7.93 2.48 -13.85
CA THR A 110 9.37 2.64 -13.58
C THR A 110 9.69 2.34 -12.11
N PRO A 111 10.92 1.90 -11.78
CA PRO A 111 11.33 1.68 -10.40
C PRO A 111 11.20 2.92 -9.51
N GLU A 112 11.55 4.09 -10.04
CA GLU A 112 11.50 5.37 -9.31
C GLU A 112 10.06 5.71 -8.95
N ARG A 113 9.14 5.53 -9.89
CA ARG A 113 7.73 5.82 -9.67
C ARG A 113 7.08 4.85 -8.68
N LEU A 114 7.44 3.57 -8.72
CA LEU A 114 6.96 2.58 -7.75
C LEU A 114 7.47 2.87 -6.33
N LEU A 115 8.68 3.43 -6.20
CA LEU A 115 9.20 3.88 -4.91
C LEU A 115 8.45 5.11 -4.38
N GLU A 116 8.17 6.08 -5.25
CA GLU A 116 7.35 7.25 -4.89
C GLU A 116 5.97 6.82 -4.40
N LEU A 117 5.29 5.95 -5.14
CA LEU A 117 3.97 5.41 -4.76
C LEU A 117 4.04 4.68 -3.41
N HIS A 118 5.05 3.83 -3.21
CA HIS A 118 5.27 3.18 -1.92
C HIS A 118 5.40 4.18 -0.76
N ASN A 119 6.14 5.27 -0.94
CA ASN A 119 6.31 6.30 0.08
C ASN A 119 5.00 7.06 0.34
N GLN A 120 4.25 7.39 -0.72
CA GLN A 120 2.94 8.03 -0.60
C GLN A 120 1.96 7.17 0.22
N GLU A 121 1.91 5.85 -0.02
CA GLU A 121 1.10 4.94 0.80
C GLU A 121 1.54 4.90 2.29
N LEU A 122 2.83 5.10 2.58
CA LEU A 122 3.30 5.20 3.97
C LEU A 122 2.87 6.52 4.64
N GLU A 123 2.80 7.61 3.88
CA GLU A 123 2.26 8.89 4.35
C GLU A 123 0.75 8.76 4.64
N HIS A 124 0.01 8.13 3.73
CA HIS A 124 -1.40 7.79 3.87
C HIS A 124 -1.65 6.96 5.14
N LEU A 125 -0.87 5.90 5.35
CA LEU A 125 -0.88 5.11 6.59
C LEU A 125 -0.65 5.98 7.83
N GLY A 126 0.32 6.89 7.78
CA GLY A 126 0.62 7.84 8.86
C GLY A 126 -0.56 8.76 9.18
N MET A 127 -1.23 9.27 8.16
CA MET A 127 -2.41 10.13 8.30
C MET A 127 -3.57 9.41 9.00
N VAL A 128 -3.82 8.15 8.64
CA VAL A 128 -4.88 7.34 9.29
C VAL A 128 -4.56 7.07 10.76
N ARG A 129 -3.28 6.80 11.09
CA ARG A 129 -2.84 6.63 12.49
C ARG A 129 -3.09 7.88 13.32
N GLU A 130 -2.78 9.05 12.77
CA GLU A 130 -3.04 10.34 13.41
C GLU A 130 -4.55 10.56 13.59
N GLY A 131 -5.36 10.23 12.58
CA GLY A 131 -6.82 10.23 12.67
C GLY A 131 -7.32 9.40 13.86
N LEU A 132 -6.86 8.16 14.02
CA LEU A 132 -7.24 7.32 15.16
C LEU A 132 -6.88 7.97 16.51
N LEU A 133 -5.67 8.53 16.63
CA LEU A 133 -5.22 9.17 17.87
C LEU A 133 -6.08 10.38 18.25
N ARG A 134 -6.49 11.20 17.27
CA ARG A 134 -7.38 12.36 17.49
C ARG A 134 -8.75 11.96 18.02
N PHE A 135 -9.23 10.77 17.66
CA PHE A 135 -10.48 10.19 18.16
C PHE A 135 -10.28 9.34 19.44
N GLY A 136 -9.10 9.40 20.06
CA GLY A 136 -8.77 8.67 21.29
C GLY A 136 -8.58 7.17 21.10
N ALA A 137 -8.46 6.70 19.86
CA ALA A 137 -8.20 5.31 19.52
C ALA A 137 -6.71 5.09 19.28
N HIS A 138 -6.19 3.95 19.76
CA HIS A 138 -4.80 3.58 19.50
C HIS A 138 -4.68 2.93 18.11
N PRO A 139 -3.62 3.18 17.32
CA PRO A 139 -3.38 2.52 16.02
C PRO A 139 -3.28 0.99 16.05
N SER A 140 -3.07 0.41 17.23
CA SER A 140 -3.10 -1.05 17.44
C SER A 140 -4.51 -1.59 17.73
N LEU A 141 -5.54 -0.74 17.72
CA LEU A 141 -6.92 -1.16 17.93
C LEU A 141 -7.31 -2.15 16.83
N ARG A 142 -7.95 -3.24 17.25
CA ARG A 142 -8.47 -4.28 16.37
C ARG A 142 -9.99 -4.23 16.43
N THR A 143 -10.62 -4.13 15.27
CA THR A 143 -12.07 -4.18 15.12
C THR A 143 -12.46 -5.34 14.20
N PRO A 144 -13.67 -5.92 14.34
CA PRO A 144 -14.12 -6.97 13.43
C PRO A 144 -14.07 -6.56 11.96
N SER A 145 -14.48 -5.32 11.64
CA SER A 145 -14.43 -4.80 10.28
C SER A 145 -13.00 -4.63 9.78
N GLY A 146 -12.10 -4.10 10.61
CA GLY A 146 -10.67 -3.99 10.28
C GLY A 146 -10.00 -5.35 10.04
N ASP A 147 -10.41 -6.39 10.79
CA ASP A 147 -9.94 -7.76 10.57
C ASP A 147 -10.43 -8.33 9.22
N VAL A 148 -11.68 -8.06 8.84
CA VAL A 148 -12.23 -8.43 7.52
C VAL A 148 -11.48 -7.69 6.40
N ALA A 149 -11.30 -6.37 6.52
CA ALA A 149 -10.56 -5.58 5.54
C ALA A 149 -9.11 -6.07 5.39
N SER A 150 -8.45 -6.43 6.49
CA SER A 150 -7.12 -7.05 6.47
C SER A 150 -7.12 -8.39 5.72
N ALA A 151 -8.11 -9.26 5.98
CA ALA A 151 -8.21 -10.56 5.32
C ALA A 151 -8.47 -10.41 3.82
N GLN A 152 -9.36 -9.52 3.41
CA GLN A 152 -9.67 -9.23 2.02
C GLN A 152 -8.45 -8.70 1.26
N SER A 153 -7.78 -7.69 1.83
CA SER A 153 -6.61 -7.06 1.20
C SER A 153 -5.44 -8.04 1.09
N ARG A 154 -5.31 -8.99 2.02
CA ARG A 154 -4.26 -10.03 1.99
C ARG A 154 -4.33 -10.91 0.74
N GLY A 155 -5.51 -11.09 0.13
CA GLY A 155 -5.63 -11.80 -1.14
C GLY A 155 -4.88 -11.09 -2.28
N LEU A 156 -4.88 -9.76 -2.29
CA LEU A 156 -4.22 -8.96 -3.31
C LEU A 156 -2.70 -9.08 -3.25
N ILE A 157 -2.11 -8.97 -2.05
CA ILE A 157 -0.67 -9.15 -1.89
C ILE A 157 -0.23 -10.58 -2.20
N GLN A 158 -1.06 -11.59 -1.90
CA GLN A 158 -0.78 -12.98 -2.28
C GLN A 158 -0.80 -13.16 -3.80
N ALA A 159 -1.73 -12.51 -4.51
CA ALA A 159 -1.79 -12.55 -5.97
C ALA A 159 -0.55 -11.88 -6.60
N VAL A 160 -0.10 -10.76 -6.03
CA VAL A 160 1.17 -10.14 -6.43
C VAL A 160 2.34 -11.08 -6.11
N ASP A 161 2.53 -11.49 -4.86
CA ASP A 161 3.70 -12.28 -4.45
C ASP A 161 3.71 -13.74 -4.94
N ALA A 162 2.66 -14.20 -5.63
CA ALA A 162 2.52 -15.57 -6.07
C ALA A 162 3.73 -16.04 -6.90
N PRO A 163 4.30 -17.22 -6.57
CA PRO A 163 5.35 -17.82 -7.40
C PRO A 163 4.86 -18.03 -8.83
N GLY A 164 5.61 -17.50 -9.80
CA GLY A 164 5.24 -17.58 -11.22
C GLY A 164 4.26 -16.50 -11.69
N ALA A 165 3.74 -15.63 -10.82
CA ALA A 165 2.93 -14.50 -11.26
C ALA A 165 3.78 -13.51 -12.08
N THR A 166 3.28 -13.21 -13.28
CA THR A 166 3.90 -12.25 -14.20
C THR A 166 3.80 -10.82 -13.65
N LEU A 167 4.51 -9.87 -14.27
CA LEU A 167 4.32 -8.45 -13.96
C LEU A 167 2.87 -8.02 -14.27
N MET A 168 2.26 -8.55 -15.33
CA MET A 168 0.88 -8.23 -15.68
C MET A 168 -0.14 -8.77 -14.68
N ASP A 169 0.06 -9.96 -14.11
CA ASP A 169 -0.80 -10.47 -13.04
C ASP A 169 -0.72 -9.57 -11.80
N ALA A 170 0.50 -9.12 -11.46
CA ALA A 170 0.72 -8.19 -10.36
C ALA A 170 0.06 -6.82 -10.60
N LEU A 171 0.19 -6.26 -11.80
CA LEU A 171 -0.45 -4.99 -12.17
C LEU A 171 -1.97 -5.08 -12.14
N ARG A 172 -2.57 -6.19 -12.57
CA ARG A 172 -4.02 -6.41 -12.46
C ARG A 172 -4.48 -6.49 -11.00
N ALA A 173 -3.74 -7.20 -10.15
CA ALA A 173 -4.03 -7.24 -8.72
C ALA A 173 -3.89 -5.84 -8.07
N THR A 174 -2.92 -5.05 -8.54
CA THR A 174 -2.72 -3.67 -8.10
C THR A 174 -3.87 -2.77 -8.53
N LEU A 175 -4.37 -2.90 -9.76
CA LEU A 175 -5.53 -2.15 -10.23
C LEU A 175 -6.77 -2.43 -9.37
N VAL A 176 -6.98 -3.69 -8.97
CA VAL A 176 -8.07 -4.02 -8.03
C VAL A 176 -7.84 -3.35 -6.68
N SER A 177 -6.60 -3.31 -6.18
CA SER A 177 -6.24 -2.56 -4.97
C SER A 177 -6.58 -1.08 -5.11
N GLU A 178 -6.17 -0.43 -6.20
CA GLU A 178 -6.42 1.00 -6.44
C GLU A 178 -7.91 1.35 -6.52
N LEU A 179 -8.74 0.48 -7.09
CA LEU A 179 -10.19 0.67 -7.11
C LEU A 179 -10.78 0.67 -5.68
N ILE A 180 -10.34 -0.27 -4.85
CA ILE A 180 -10.75 -0.35 -3.44
C ILE A 180 -10.20 0.84 -2.66
N ASN A 181 -8.96 1.22 -2.94
CA ASN A 181 -8.25 2.33 -2.33
C ASN A 181 -9.03 3.63 -2.52
N ASN A 182 -9.32 3.98 -3.78
CA ASN A 182 -10.02 5.19 -4.14
C ASN A 182 -11.42 5.27 -3.50
N ALA A 183 -12.19 4.18 -3.56
CA ALA A 183 -13.51 4.11 -2.94
C ALA A 183 -13.44 4.22 -1.41
N GLY A 184 -12.42 3.63 -0.78
CA GLY A 184 -12.20 3.71 0.66
C GLY A 184 -11.90 5.13 1.14
N TRP A 185 -11.09 5.88 0.38
CA TRP A 185 -10.82 7.29 0.69
C TRP A 185 -12.03 8.19 0.48
N ALA A 186 -12.81 7.96 -0.58
CA ALA A 186 -14.05 8.70 -0.80
C ALA A 186 -15.03 8.54 0.37
N LEU A 187 -15.21 7.32 0.87
CA LEU A 187 -16.02 7.06 2.06
C LEU A 187 -15.50 7.78 3.30
N LEU A 188 -14.18 7.84 3.51
CA LEU A 188 -13.61 8.55 4.66
C LEU A 188 -13.77 10.06 4.56
N VAL A 189 -13.73 10.63 3.36
CA VAL A 189 -14.04 12.05 3.13
C VAL A 189 -15.48 12.34 3.55
N ASP A 190 -16.44 11.53 3.10
CA ASP A 190 -17.86 11.70 3.44
C ASP A 190 -18.06 11.61 4.97
N LEU A 191 -17.50 10.59 5.61
CA LEU A 191 -17.58 10.43 7.07
C LEU A 191 -16.87 11.55 7.83
N ALA A 192 -15.72 12.03 7.35
CA ALA A 192 -15.00 13.14 7.98
C ALA A 192 -15.76 14.46 7.84
N SER A 193 -16.50 14.68 6.75
CA SER A 193 -17.35 15.88 6.60
C SER A 193 -18.50 15.93 7.60
N GLU A 194 -19.00 14.76 8.02
CA GLU A 194 -20.11 14.64 8.96
C GLU A 194 -19.65 14.56 10.43
N LEU A 195 -18.54 13.87 10.68
CA LEU A 195 -18.12 13.42 12.02
C LEU A 195 -16.72 13.87 12.41
N GLY A 196 -15.94 14.35 11.44
CA GLY A 196 -14.55 14.73 11.55
C GLY A 196 -14.34 16.20 11.91
N PRO A 197 -13.15 16.56 12.42
CA PRO A 197 -12.72 17.94 12.41
C PRO A 197 -12.44 18.40 10.95
N PRO A 198 -12.74 19.65 10.57
CA PRO A 198 -12.66 20.10 9.16
C PRO A 198 -11.28 19.94 8.50
N ASP A 199 -10.20 20.03 9.28
CA ASP A 199 -8.84 19.85 8.77
C ASP A 199 -8.54 18.40 8.39
N LEU A 200 -9.16 17.43 9.06
CA LEU A 200 -9.03 16.00 8.72
C LEU A 200 -9.80 15.67 7.43
N GLU A 201 -10.99 16.25 7.25
CA GLU A 201 -11.73 16.12 5.98
C GLU A 201 -10.89 16.65 4.81
N LEU A 202 -10.32 17.85 4.95
CA LEU A 202 -9.47 18.44 3.91
C LEU A 202 -8.26 17.55 3.59
N ALA A 203 -7.58 17.05 4.62
CA ALA A 203 -6.45 16.14 4.44
C ALA A 203 -6.86 14.85 3.69
N PHE A 204 -8.03 14.28 3.97
CA PHE A 204 -8.54 13.11 3.26
C PHE A 204 -8.95 13.42 1.82
N ARG A 205 -9.44 14.64 1.53
CA ARG A 205 -9.71 15.08 0.16
C ARG A 205 -8.42 15.20 -0.66
N ASP A 206 -7.36 15.71 -0.05
CA ASP A 206 -6.05 15.81 -0.71
C ASP A 206 -5.51 14.40 -1.04
N VAL A 207 -5.62 13.46 -0.10
CA VAL A 207 -5.25 12.06 -0.37
C VAL A 207 -6.12 11.44 -1.46
N LEU A 208 -7.44 11.61 -1.41
CA LEU A 208 -8.34 11.10 -2.46
C LEU A 208 -7.97 11.63 -3.85
N HIS A 209 -7.52 12.88 -3.94
CA HIS A 209 -7.05 13.44 -5.20
C HIS A 209 -5.79 12.72 -5.70
N VAL A 210 -4.79 12.51 -4.83
CA VAL A 210 -3.58 11.75 -5.14
C VAL A 210 -3.92 10.33 -5.59
N GLU A 211 -4.78 9.64 -4.87
CA GLU A 211 -5.16 8.24 -5.13
C GLU A 211 -5.99 8.08 -6.40
N SER A 212 -6.71 9.13 -6.81
CA SER A 212 -7.38 9.16 -8.12
C SER A 212 -6.37 9.17 -9.27
N HIS A 213 -5.21 9.82 -9.08
CA HIS A 213 -4.13 9.75 -10.06
C HIS A 213 -3.44 8.39 -10.05
N HIS A 214 -3.22 7.78 -8.88
CA HIS A 214 -2.67 6.43 -8.78
C HIS A 214 -3.52 5.42 -9.55
N LEU A 215 -4.84 5.43 -9.32
CA LEU A 215 -5.78 4.58 -10.04
C LEU A 215 -5.72 4.81 -11.56
N ALA A 216 -5.69 6.05 -12.01
CA ALA A 216 -5.59 6.37 -13.44
C ALA A 216 -4.27 5.86 -14.05
N GLU A 217 -3.16 6.04 -13.34
CA GLU A 217 -1.83 5.62 -13.76
C GLU A 217 -1.72 4.09 -13.87
N VAL A 218 -2.14 3.35 -12.85
CA VAL A 218 -2.15 1.87 -12.87
C VAL A 218 -3.09 1.33 -13.96
N THR A 219 -4.22 1.99 -14.20
CA THR A 219 -5.13 1.64 -15.30
C THR A 219 -4.41 1.72 -16.65
N VAL A 220 -3.65 2.79 -16.88
CA VAL A 220 -2.85 2.97 -18.10
C VAL A 220 -1.77 1.90 -18.22
N TRP A 221 -1.06 1.56 -17.14
CA TRP A 221 -0.05 0.49 -17.17
C TRP A 221 -0.65 -0.86 -17.55
N VAL A 222 -1.81 -1.21 -16.97
CA VAL A 222 -2.52 -2.46 -17.29
C VAL A 222 -2.97 -2.48 -18.76
N ALA A 223 -3.48 -1.35 -19.26
CA ALA A 223 -3.88 -1.25 -20.67
C ALA A 223 -2.67 -1.45 -21.60
N ASN A 224 -1.57 -0.71 -21.38
CA ASN A 224 -0.35 -0.79 -22.20
C ASN A 224 0.26 -2.20 -22.21
N GLY A 225 0.33 -2.85 -21.05
CA GLY A 225 0.86 -4.21 -20.95
C GLY A 225 -0.02 -5.24 -21.64
N THR A 226 -1.35 -5.07 -21.60
CA THR A 226 -2.29 -5.96 -22.31
C THR A 226 -2.14 -5.88 -23.83
N TYR A 227 -1.89 -4.67 -24.38
CA TYR A 227 -1.60 -4.52 -25.81
C TYR A 227 -0.22 -5.04 -26.21
N THR A 228 0.74 -5.06 -25.29
CA THR A 228 2.08 -5.62 -25.51
C THR A 228 2.07 -7.15 -25.52
N ASP A 229 1.22 -7.77 -24.69
CA ASP A 229 1.03 -9.24 -24.63
C ASP A 229 0.17 -9.81 -25.78
N ALA A 230 -0.43 -8.95 -26.62
CA ALA A 230 -1.22 -9.41 -27.75
C ALA A 230 -0.34 -10.16 -28.76
N PRO A 231 -0.67 -11.41 -29.15
CA PRO A 231 0.10 -12.13 -30.15
C PRO A 231 0.08 -11.33 -31.45
N SER A 232 1.26 -11.06 -32.01
CA SER A 232 1.41 -10.37 -33.29
C SER A 232 0.60 -11.12 -34.35
N THR A 233 -0.54 -10.55 -34.75
CA THR A 233 -1.37 -11.03 -35.87
C THR A 233 -0.68 -10.66 -37.18
N ASN A 234 0.51 -11.21 -37.42
CA ASN A 234 1.20 -11.09 -38.70
C ASN A 234 1.89 -12.42 -39.02
N ASN A 235 1.10 -13.45 -39.26
CA ASN A 235 1.52 -14.58 -40.06
C ASN A 235 0.53 -14.72 -41.23
N PRO A 236 0.82 -14.15 -42.42
CA PRO A 236 0.02 -14.45 -43.58
C PRO A 236 0.29 -15.92 -43.93
N TYR A 237 -0.73 -16.76 -43.77
CA TYR A 237 -0.68 -18.14 -44.25
C TYR A 237 -0.15 -18.17 -45.69
N PRO A 238 0.78 -19.07 -46.03
CA PRO A 238 1.15 -19.26 -47.42
C PRO A 238 -0.07 -19.85 -48.13
N VAL A 239 -0.62 -19.09 -49.08
CA VAL A 239 -1.58 -19.63 -50.04
C VAL A 239 -0.80 -20.60 -50.92
N SER A 240 -0.93 -21.89 -50.66
CA SER A 240 -0.51 -22.92 -51.61
C SER A 240 -1.45 -22.89 -52.80
N LEU A 241 -0.88 -22.62 -53.99
CA LEU A 241 -1.49 -22.81 -55.30
C LEU A 241 -1.66 -24.30 -55.62
#